data_AF-A0A4R5G7Z3-F1
#
_entry.id   AF-A0A4R5G7Z3-F1
#
_cell.length_a   1.000
_cell.length_b   1.000
_cell.length_c   1.000
_cell.angle_alpha   90.00
_cell.angle_beta   90.00
_cell.angle_gamma   90.00
#
_symmetry.space_group_name_H-M   'P 1'
#
loop_
_entity.id
_entity.type
_entity.pdbx_description
1 polymer ?
#
loop_
_entity_poly.entity_id
_entity_poly.type
_entity_poly.pdbx_seq_one_letter_code
_entity_poly.pdbx_strand_id
1 'polypeptide(L)'
;MPDTTSKADTQTARVTFLSDLIGTVPTERRQRFIINLKNAIRTNVFDGAPLDDTFDMEYVGRSESGKPETKTMHQREYAVENSTDFQAWLDQQTTAPARVSQFATKEALLAGNVSVKDLAEKYRKRTSNRKPKRK
;
A
#
# COMPACT_ATOMS: atom_id res chain seq x y z
N MET A 1 -13.78 0.87 52.17
CA MET A 1 -13.90 1.66 50.94
C MET A 1 -12.56 1.64 50.22
N PRO A 2 -12.45 0.98 49.06
CA PRO A 2 -11.42 1.35 48.09
C PRO A 2 -12.07 1.68 46.74
N ASP A 3 -12.21 2.98 46.48
CA ASP A 3 -11.88 3.55 45.16
C ASP A 3 -10.37 3.33 44.97
N THR A 4 -9.83 2.94 43.83
CA THR A 4 -10.05 3.51 42.51
C THR A 4 -9.76 2.42 41.47
N THR A 5 -10.77 2.02 40.70
CA THR A 5 -10.61 1.16 39.54
C THR A 5 -9.58 1.79 38.60
N SER A 6 -8.52 1.04 38.33
CA SER A 6 -7.44 1.32 37.40
C SER A 6 -8.00 1.97 36.13
N LYS A 7 -7.63 3.23 35.88
CA LYS A 7 -7.61 3.77 34.53
C LYS A 7 -6.56 2.98 33.78
N ALA A 8 -6.99 1.89 33.15
CA ALA A 8 -6.28 1.30 32.03
C ALA A 8 -6.23 2.40 30.96
N ASP A 9 -5.19 3.22 31.05
CA ASP A 9 -4.73 4.03 29.94
C ASP A 9 -4.37 3.01 28.86
N THR A 10 -5.30 2.77 27.95
CA THR A 10 -5.06 2.02 26.72
C THR A 10 -4.07 2.86 25.94
N GLN A 11 -2.79 2.74 26.29
CA GLN A 11 -1.69 3.34 25.59
C GLN A 11 -1.64 2.61 24.24
N THR A 12 -2.44 3.08 23.29
CA THR A 12 -2.39 2.69 21.88
C THR A 12 -0.92 2.62 21.52
N ALA A 13 -0.45 1.45 21.09
CA ALA A 13 0.96 1.22 20.82
C ALA A 13 1.48 2.39 19.98
N ARG A 14 2.41 3.18 20.53
CA ARG A 14 2.88 4.43 19.90
C ARG A 14 3.57 4.18 18.56
N VAL A 15 3.99 2.94 18.34
CA VAL A 15 4.70 2.48 17.16
C VAL A 15 4.05 1.19 16.68
N THR A 16 3.89 1.07 15.37
CA THR A 16 3.43 -0.15 14.70
C THR A 16 4.52 -0.65 13.75
N PHE A 17 4.67 -1.97 13.64
CA PHE A 17 5.65 -2.60 12.75
C PHE A 17 5.05 -2.95 11.39
N LEU A 18 5.88 -2.99 10.35
CA LEU A 18 5.44 -3.30 8.99
C LEU A 18 4.94 -4.73 8.86
N SER A 19 5.55 -5.70 9.55
CA SER A 19 5.08 -7.08 9.62
C SER A 19 3.68 -7.21 10.21
N ASP A 20 3.33 -6.43 11.23
CA ASP A 20 1.97 -6.42 11.79
C ASP A 20 0.97 -5.80 10.81
N LEU A 21 1.34 -4.67 10.20
CA LEU A 21 0.51 -3.96 9.22
C LEU A 21 0.23 -4.82 7.98
N ILE A 22 1.21 -5.61 7.54
CA ILE A 22 1.04 -6.40 6.32
C ILE A 22 0.02 -7.53 6.48
N GLY A 23 -0.20 -8.00 7.71
CA GLY A 23 -1.21 -8.99 8.04
C GLY A 23 -2.63 -8.53 7.73
N THR A 24 -2.90 -7.22 7.85
CA THR A 24 -4.23 -6.63 7.58
C THR A 24 -4.43 -6.23 6.11
N VAL A 25 -3.34 -6.21 5.33
CA VAL A 25 -3.35 -5.81 3.91
C VAL A 25 -3.51 -7.05 3.01
N PRO A 26 -4.48 -7.07 2.06
CA PRO A 26 -4.64 -8.17 1.12
C PRO A 26 -3.38 -8.42 0.28
N THR A 27 -3.02 -9.69 0.07
CA THR A 27 -1.76 -10.14 -0.57
C THR A 27 -1.47 -9.46 -1.92
N GLU A 28 -2.51 -9.21 -2.72
CA GLU A 28 -2.43 -8.54 -4.02
C GLU A 28 -1.96 -7.08 -3.93
N ARG A 29 -2.11 -6.45 -2.76
CA ARG A 29 -1.79 -5.03 -2.52
C ARG A 29 -0.55 -4.81 -1.68
N ARG A 30 -0.07 -5.84 -0.99
CA ARG A 30 1.06 -5.75 -0.03
C ARG A 30 2.28 -5.04 -0.61
N GLN A 31 2.70 -5.40 -1.83
CA GLN A 31 3.81 -4.72 -2.50
C GLN A 31 3.59 -3.22 -2.68
N ARG A 32 2.41 -2.85 -3.19
CA ARG A 32 2.06 -1.45 -3.43
C ARG A 32 1.93 -0.67 -2.13
N PHE A 33 1.36 -1.29 -1.11
CA PHE A 33 1.27 -0.73 0.24
C PHE A 33 2.64 -0.38 0.79
N ILE A 34 3.59 -1.33 0.78
CA ILE A 34 4.97 -1.11 1.26
C ILE A 34 5.65 0.02 0.48
N ILE A 35 5.51 0.04 -0.85
CA ILE A 35 6.09 1.11 -1.69
C ILE A 35 5.52 2.47 -1.30
N ASN A 36 4.20 2.57 -1.13
CA ASN A 36 3.54 3.81 -0.74
C ASN A 36 3.98 4.26 0.65
N LEU A 37 4.07 3.34 1.61
CA LEU A 37 4.51 3.63 2.97
C LEU A 37 5.95 4.15 2.99
N LYS A 38 6.88 3.45 2.35
CA LYS A 38 8.29 3.86 2.25
C LYS A 38 8.42 5.24 1.60
N ASN A 39 7.61 5.53 0.58
CA ASN A 39 7.58 6.85 -0.05
C ASN A 39 7.05 7.92 0.91
N ALA A 40 5.96 7.64 1.64
CA ALA A 40 5.38 8.58 2.60
C ALA A 40 6.37 8.95 3.70
N ILE A 41 7.10 7.96 4.24
CA ILE A 41 8.19 8.17 5.21
C ILE A 41 9.31 9.01 4.58
N ARG A 42 9.75 8.65 3.37
CA ARG A 42 10.81 9.39 2.66
C ARG A 42 10.44 10.85 2.37
N THR A 43 9.16 11.16 2.20
CA THR A 43 8.66 12.53 1.98
C THR A 43 8.22 13.23 3.25
N ASN A 44 8.55 12.70 4.44
CA ASN A 44 8.19 13.24 5.75
C ASN A 44 6.66 13.43 5.94
N VAL A 45 5.85 12.57 5.33
CA VAL A 45 4.39 12.56 5.56
C VAL A 45 4.06 11.80 6.84
N PHE A 46 4.83 10.76 7.15
CA PHE A 46 4.74 10.00 8.39
C PHE A 46 6.14 9.79 8.95
N ASP A 47 6.24 9.75 10.28
CA ASP A 47 7.46 9.41 10.97
C ASP A 47 7.64 7.89 11.02
N GLY A 48 8.77 7.42 10.51
CA GLY A 48 9.11 6.01 10.53
C GLY A 48 10.59 5.76 10.27
N ALA A 49 11.08 4.63 10.76
CA ALA A 49 12.48 4.26 10.71
C ALA A 49 12.64 2.81 10.25
N PRO A 50 13.62 2.52 9.37
CA PRO A 50 13.99 1.14 9.07
C PRO A 50 14.65 0.50 10.29
N LEU A 51 14.33 -0.77 10.56
CA LEU A 51 15.01 -1.59 11.57
C LEU A 51 15.98 -2.56 10.88
N ASP A 52 16.94 -3.10 11.62
CA ASP A 52 17.89 -4.10 11.07
C ASP A 52 17.25 -5.48 10.86
N ASP A 53 16.08 -5.70 11.44
CA ASP A 53 15.28 -6.90 11.24
C ASP A 53 14.65 -6.97 9.84
N THR A 54 14.34 -8.21 9.44
CA THR A 54 13.66 -8.52 8.19
C THR A 54 12.57 -9.54 8.42
N PHE A 55 11.54 -9.51 7.59
CA PHE A 55 10.46 -10.49 7.60
C PHE A 55 10.13 -10.99 6.20
N ASP A 56 9.51 -12.17 6.14
CA ASP A 56 9.01 -12.77 4.91
C ASP A 56 7.63 -12.26 4.59
N MET A 57 7.46 -11.81 3.34
CA MET A 57 6.19 -11.28 2.88
C MET A 57 5.72 -11.96 1.61
N GLU A 58 4.55 -12.57 1.69
CA GLU A 58 3.86 -13.07 0.50
C GLU A 58 3.25 -11.93 -0.32
N TYR A 59 3.34 -12.04 -1.64
CA TYR A 59 2.73 -11.12 -2.59
C TYR A 59 2.30 -11.85 -3.87
N VAL A 60 1.38 -11.24 -4.62
CA VAL A 60 1.00 -11.73 -5.94
C VAL A 60 1.87 -11.07 -7.00
N GLY A 61 2.78 -11.85 -7.59
CA GLY A 61 3.65 -11.45 -8.69
C GLY A 61 3.19 -12.02 -10.04
N ARG A 62 4.01 -11.81 -11.07
CA ARG A 62 3.85 -12.51 -12.37
C ARG A 62 4.76 -13.74 -12.41
N SER A 63 4.23 -14.86 -12.87
CA SER A 63 4.99 -16.05 -13.22
C SER A 63 5.70 -15.88 -14.58
N GLU A 64 6.55 -16.84 -14.95
CA GLU A 64 7.22 -16.86 -16.26
C GLU A 64 6.23 -16.94 -17.43
N SER A 65 5.05 -17.53 -17.20
CA SER A 65 3.95 -17.57 -18.18
C SER A 65 3.06 -16.32 -18.16
N GLY A 66 3.40 -15.31 -17.36
CA GLY A 66 2.67 -14.05 -17.23
C GLY A 66 1.36 -14.15 -16.43
N LYS A 67 1.08 -15.31 -15.81
CA LYS A 67 -0.08 -15.49 -14.93
C LYS A 67 0.20 -14.97 -13.51
N PRO A 68 -0.83 -14.54 -12.75
CA PRO A 68 -0.67 -14.22 -11.34
C PRO A 68 -0.20 -15.44 -10.54
N GLU A 69 0.80 -15.27 -9.69
CA GLU A 69 1.38 -16.33 -8.85
C GLU A 69 1.80 -15.75 -7.49
N THR A 70 1.48 -16.46 -6.41
CA THR A 70 1.91 -16.11 -5.05
C THR A 70 3.40 -16.41 -4.89
N LYS A 71 4.15 -15.41 -4.43
CA LYS A 71 5.59 -15.48 -4.20
C LYS A 71 5.91 -14.89 -2.84
N THR A 72 7.02 -15.31 -2.26
CA THR A 72 7.56 -14.74 -1.03
C THR A 72 8.72 -13.82 -1.36
N MET A 73 8.81 -12.67 -0.69
CA MET A 73 9.98 -11.81 -0.72
C MET A 73 10.41 -11.41 0.68
N HIS A 74 11.73 -11.30 0.89
CA HIS A 74 12.29 -10.73 2.10
C HIS A 74 12.11 -9.20 2.09
N GLN A 75 11.59 -8.64 3.18
CA GLN A 75 11.44 -7.20 3.38
C GLN A 75 12.12 -6.75 4.67
N ARG A 76 12.76 -5.58 4.61
CA ARG A 76 13.27 -4.91 5.80
C ARG A 76 12.10 -4.41 6.64
N GLU A 77 12.20 -4.60 7.95
CA GLU A 77 11.21 -4.17 8.93
C GLU A 77 11.23 -2.64 9.06
N TYR A 78 10.07 -2.06 9.31
CA TYR A 78 9.93 -0.62 9.59
C TYR A 78 9.09 -0.41 10.83
N ALA A 79 9.58 0.44 11.71
CA ALA A 79 8.79 1.02 12.79
C ALA A 79 8.15 2.31 12.28
N VAL A 80 6.84 2.45 12.43
CA VAL A 80 6.08 3.65 12.02
C VAL A 80 5.33 4.18 13.22
N GLU A 81 5.35 5.50 13.41
CA GLU A 81 4.56 6.14 14.46
C GLU A 81 3.06 5.92 14.19
N ASN A 82 2.36 5.43 15.21
CA ASN A 82 0.97 5.07 15.12
C ASN A 82 0.06 6.29 15.39
N SER A 83 0.14 7.28 14.52
CA SER A 83 -0.67 8.50 14.62
C SER A 83 -2.09 8.28 14.07
N THR A 84 -3.03 9.14 14.46
CA THR A 84 -4.40 9.13 13.93
C THR A 84 -4.43 9.34 12.42
N ASP A 85 -3.57 10.21 11.90
CA ASP A 85 -3.43 10.46 10.46
C ASP A 85 -2.90 9.23 9.72
N PHE A 86 -1.97 8.50 10.34
CA PHE A 86 -1.48 7.24 9.82
C PHE A 86 -2.58 6.17 9.76
N GLN A 87 -3.39 6.04 10.81
CA GLN A 87 -4.51 5.09 10.83
C GLN A 87 -5.57 5.43 9.77
N ALA A 88 -5.94 6.70 9.62
CA ALA A 88 -6.85 7.14 8.56
C ALA A 88 -6.29 6.85 7.16
N TRP A 89 -4.98 7.03 6.96
CA TRP A 89 -4.31 6.69 5.70
C TRP A 89 -4.27 5.18 5.46
N LEU A 90 -3.96 4.39 6.49
CA LEU A 90 -3.94 2.93 6.43
C LEU A 90 -5.30 2.38 6.04
N ASP A 91 -6.37 2.85 6.68
CA ASP A 91 -7.76 2.51 6.36
C ASP A 91 -8.11 2.84 4.90
N GLN A 92 -7.63 3.96 4.37
CA GLN A 92 -7.82 4.26 2.94
C GLN A 92 -7.08 3.27 2.04
N GLN A 93 -5.90 2.77 2.42
CA GLN A 93 -5.16 1.79 1.62
C GLN A 93 -5.78 0.38 1.67
N THR A 94 -6.30 -0.01 2.84
CA THR A 94 -6.89 -1.35 3.09
C THR A 94 -8.34 -1.44 2.61
N THR A 95 -9.15 -0.40 2.86
CA THR A 95 -10.60 -0.39 2.62
C THR A 95 -11.00 0.12 1.24
N ALA A 96 -10.12 0.85 0.54
CA ALA A 96 -10.42 1.24 -0.83
C ALA A 96 -10.76 -0.03 -1.64
N PRO A 97 -11.82 -0.03 -2.49
CA PRO A 97 -12.04 -1.15 -3.39
C PRO A 97 -10.76 -1.38 -4.18
N ALA A 98 -10.37 -2.64 -4.38
CA ALA A 98 -9.23 -2.99 -5.19
C ALA A 98 -9.60 -2.46 -6.56
N ARG A 99 -9.21 -1.23 -6.89
CA ARG A 99 -9.54 -0.65 -8.17
C ARG A 99 -8.98 -1.63 -9.16
N VAL A 100 -9.91 -2.33 -9.78
CA VAL A 100 -9.71 -3.58 -10.47
C VAL A 100 -8.60 -3.32 -11.45
N SER A 101 -7.46 -3.95 -11.16
CA SER A 101 -6.31 -4.02 -12.04
C SER A 101 -5.63 -2.68 -12.40
N GLN A 102 -4.34 -2.59 -12.03
CA GLN A 102 -3.39 -1.67 -12.66
C GLN A 102 -3.09 -2.04 -14.13
N PHE A 103 -3.73 -3.08 -14.66
CA PHE A 103 -3.69 -3.47 -16.06
C PHE A 103 -5.07 -3.33 -16.67
N ALA A 104 -5.19 -2.53 -17.72
CA ALA A 104 -6.28 -2.64 -18.67
C ALA A 104 -6.18 -4.01 -19.38
N THR A 105 -6.57 -5.09 -18.70
CA THR A 105 -6.67 -6.41 -19.32
C THR A 105 -7.95 -6.46 -20.14
N LYS A 106 -7.92 -7.23 -21.23
CA LYS A 106 -9.08 -7.41 -22.12
C LYS A 106 -10.31 -7.88 -21.33
N GLU A 107 -10.13 -8.76 -20.37
CA GLU A 107 -11.21 -9.28 -19.52
C GLU A 107 -11.80 -8.21 -18.59
N ALA A 108 -10.98 -7.34 -18.01
CA ALA A 108 -11.47 -6.24 -17.16
C ALA A 108 -12.22 -5.15 -17.96
N LEU A 109 -11.84 -4.95 -19.22
CA LEU A 109 -12.58 -4.09 -20.16
C LEU A 109 -13.92 -4.71 -20.56
N LEU A 110 -13.94 -6.02 -20.86
CA LEU A 110 -15.15 -6.75 -21.25
C LEU A 110 -16.14 -6.90 -20.09
N ALA A 111 -15.65 -7.05 -18.86
CA ALA A 111 -16.47 -7.11 -17.65
C ALA A 111 -17.01 -5.73 -17.21
N GLY A 112 -16.65 -4.63 -17.89
CA GLY A 112 -17.10 -3.27 -17.54
C GLY A 112 -16.43 -2.66 -16.31
N ASN A 113 -15.46 -3.36 -15.70
CA ASN A 113 -14.75 -2.93 -14.50
C ASN A 113 -13.76 -1.79 -14.77
N VAL A 114 -13.39 -1.57 -16.03
CA VAL A 114 -12.50 -0.49 -16.48
C VAL A 114 -13.11 0.21 -17.70
N SER A 115 -13.27 1.52 -17.63
CA SER A 115 -13.78 2.33 -18.74
C SER A 115 -12.67 2.63 -19.76
N VAL A 116 -12.94 2.32 -21.04
CA VAL A 116 -12.07 2.68 -22.17
C VAL A 116 -11.85 4.19 -22.23
N LYS A 117 -12.88 4.98 -21.87
CA LYS A 117 -12.82 6.45 -21.88
C LYS A 117 -11.81 6.97 -20.86
N ASP A 118 -11.79 6.41 -19.65
CA ASP A 118 -10.84 6.81 -18.60
C ASP A 118 -9.40 6.42 -18.92
N LEU A 119 -9.21 5.26 -19.57
CA LEU A 119 -7.90 4.83 -20.05
C LEU A 119 -7.37 5.75 -21.15
N ALA A 120 -8.23 6.12 -22.11
CA ALA A 120 -7.88 7.03 -23.19
C ALA A 120 -7.52 8.42 -22.64
N GLU A 121 -8.24 8.92 -21.65
CA GLU A 121 -7.95 10.22 -21.04
C GLU A 121 -6.64 10.21 -20.22
N LYS A 122 -6.38 9.15 -19.46
CA LYS A 122 -5.08 8.95 -18.77
C LYS A 122 -3.92 8.89 -19.75
N TYR A 123 -4.09 8.18 -20.88
CA TYR A 123 -3.07 8.11 -21.92
C TYR A 123 -2.80 9.49 -22.53
N ARG A 124 -3.86 10.24 -22.89
CA ARG A 124 -3.73 11.61 -23.42
C ARG A 124 -3.00 12.54 -22.44
N LYS A 125 -3.33 12.52 -21.15
CA LYS A 125 -2.65 13.33 -20.13
C LYS A 125 -1.16 12.96 -20.02
N ARG A 126 -0.84 11.67 -20.11
CA ARG A 126 0.54 11.17 -20.03
C ARG A 126 1.38 11.53 -21.26
N THR A 127 0.81 11.51 -22.46
CA THR A 127 1.51 11.88 -23.70
C THR A 127 1.59 13.39 -23.91
N SER A 128 0.58 14.14 -23.46
CA SER A 128 0.57 15.61 -23.55
C SER A 128 1.62 16.29 -22.66
N ASN A 129 1.98 15.69 -21.50
CA ASN A 129 3.04 16.20 -20.63
C ASN A 129 4.47 15.90 -21.12
N ARG A 130 4.65 15.13 -22.20
CA ARG A 130 5.96 14.99 -22.86
C ARG A 130 6.13 16.11 -23.87
N LYS A 131 6.44 17.32 -23.41
CA LYS A 131 6.95 18.37 -24.32
C LYS A 131 8.20 17.81 -25.02
N PRO A 132 8.32 17.91 -26.36
CA PRO A 132 9.57 17.60 -27.03
C PRO A 132 10.63 18.56 -26.51
N LYS A 133 11.75 18.04 -25.99
CA LYS A 133 12.97 18.84 -25.78
C LYS A 133 13.29 19.50 -27.12
N ARG A 134 13.17 20.82 -27.19
CA ARG A 134 13.66 21.59 -28.33
C ARG A 134 15.18 21.36 -28.43
N LYS A 135 15.60 20.97 -29.64
CA LYS A 135 16.99 20.93 -30.08
C LYS A 135 17.57 22.32 -30.10
#